data_AF-A0A2T5K782-F1
#
_entry.id   AF-A0A2T5K782-F1
#
_cell.length_a   1.000
_cell.length_b   1.000
_cell.length_c   1.000
_cell.angle_alpha   90.00
_cell.angle_beta   90.00
_cell.angle_gamma   90.00
#
_symmetry.space_group_name_H-M   'P 1'
#
loop_
_entity.id
_entity.type
_entity.pdbx_description
1 polymer ?
#
loop_
_entity_poly.entity_id
_entity_poly.type
_entity_poly.pdbx_seq_one_letter_code
_entity_poly.pdbx_strand_id
1 'polypeptide(L)'
;MKPVHALVSPLAASAAYWFASQATEIVMTPGAVAGSIGVALTAAAHVQPGANGAQIFEMSSRHARTKRPDASTEAGRAELQRSLDEAEAAFHAIPAAELAARLSVTDDPQDGAAAFRAAEAIRRGLADRTETRAAFYARLTARTAPKSRSPSRAFAARAAAAKAVARS
;
A
#
# COMPACT_ATOMS: atom_id res chain seq x y z
N MET A 1 12.84 5.16 -15.67
CA MET A 1 11.91 4.38 -14.82
C MET A 1 10.67 4.02 -15.64
N LYS A 2 10.14 2.79 -15.55
CA LYS A 2 8.86 2.40 -16.17
C LYS A 2 7.73 2.72 -15.17
N PRO A 3 6.55 3.21 -15.62
CA PRO A 3 5.45 3.49 -14.71
C PRO A 3 4.89 2.19 -14.10
N VAL A 4 4.54 2.25 -12.81
CA VAL A 4 3.90 1.15 -12.07
C VAL A 4 2.47 1.61 -11.75
N HIS A 5 1.47 0.76 -12.02
CA HIS A 5 0.07 1.08 -11.75
C HIS A 5 -0.50 0.07 -10.74
N ALA A 6 -1.05 0.55 -9.64
CA ALA A 6 -1.73 -0.27 -8.65
C ALA A 6 -3.24 -0.27 -8.89
N LEU A 7 -3.86 -1.45 -8.87
CA LEU A 7 -5.31 -1.60 -8.84
C LEU A 7 -5.72 -2.19 -7.49
N VAL A 8 -6.42 -1.39 -6.69
CA VAL A 8 -6.98 -1.80 -5.40
C VAL A 8 -8.35 -2.44 -5.62
N SER A 9 -8.45 -3.74 -5.37
CA SER A 9 -9.67 -4.53 -5.55
C SER A 9 -9.66 -5.80 -4.69
N PRO A 10 -10.34 -5.85 -3.53
CA PRO A 10 -11.15 -4.79 -2.93
C PRO A 10 -10.39 -3.94 -1.90
N LEU A 11 -9.20 -4.35 -1.47
CA LEU A 11 -8.57 -3.79 -0.27
C LEU A 11 -7.07 -3.57 -0.49
N ALA A 12 -6.60 -2.38 -0.13
CA ALA A 12 -5.19 -2.08 0.08
C ALA A 12 -5.08 -1.33 1.41
N ALA A 13 -5.03 -2.09 2.51
CA ALA A 13 -4.94 -1.56 3.86
C ALA A 13 -3.60 -1.95 4.49
N SER A 14 -3.05 -1.09 5.35
CA SER A 14 -1.78 -1.32 6.05
C SER A 14 -0.66 -1.66 5.04
N ALA A 15 0.15 -2.69 5.28
CA ALA A 15 1.30 -3.01 4.43
C ALA A 15 0.97 -3.10 2.93
N ALA A 16 -0.25 -3.53 2.57
CA ALA A 16 -0.70 -3.54 1.18
C ALA A 16 -0.79 -2.13 0.58
N TYR A 17 -1.23 -1.14 1.35
CA TYR A 17 -1.22 0.26 0.94
C TYR A 17 0.21 0.78 0.78
N TRP A 18 1.15 0.43 1.68
CA TRP A 18 2.55 0.80 1.53
C TRP A 18 3.08 0.41 0.14
N PHE A 19 2.84 -0.83 -0.29
CA PHE A 19 3.30 -1.24 -1.62
C PHE A 19 2.60 -0.48 -2.74
N ALA A 20 1.29 -0.22 -2.59
CA ALA A 20 0.53 0.55 -3.56
C ALA A 20 0.98 2.02 -3.66
N SER A 21 1.42 2.65 -2.55
CA SER A 21 1.86 4.05 -2.52
C SER A 21 3.12 4.32 -3.32
N GLN A 22 3.89 3.28 -3.65
CA GLN A 22 5.07 3.40 -4.51
C GLN A 22 4.72 3.36 -6.01
N ALA A 23 3.45 3.12 -6.36
CA ALA A 23 2.99 3.16 -7.74
C ALA A 23 2.95 4.60 -8.27
N THR A 24 3.08 4.73 -9.58
CA THR A 24 2.86 5.98 -10.32
C THR A 24 1.40 6.40 -10.32
N GLU A 25 0.47 5.44 -10.18
CA GLU A 25 -0.96 5.68 -10.08
C GLU A 25 -1.61 4.56 -9.25
N ILE A 26 -2.50 4.95 -8.34
CA ILE A 26 -3.36 4.06 -7.55
C ILE A 26 -4.81 4.22 -8.03
N VAL A 27 -5.36 3.15 -8.56
CA VAL A 27 -6.75 3.07 -9.02
C VAL A 27 -7.53 2.17 -8.09
N MET A 28 -8.70 2.61 -7.66
CA MET A 28 -9.58 1.82 -6.80
C MET A 28 -10.80 1.33 -7.58
N THR A 29 -11.26 0.10 -7.31
CA THR A 29 -12.56 -0.35 -7.84
C THR A 29 -13.73 0.22 -7.03
N PRO A 30 -14.95 0.31 -7.62
CA PRO A 30 -16.14 0.68 -6.84
C PRO A 30 -16.29 -0.21 -5.61
N GLY A 31 -16.46 0.41 -4.44
CA GLY A 31 -16.58 -0.29 -3.15
C GLY A 31 -15.25 -0.67 -2.50
N ALA A 32 -14.11 -0.49 -3.17
CA ALA A 32 -12.80 -0.77 -2.59
C ALA A 32 -12.46 0.18 -1.44
N VAL A 33 -11.53 -0.27 -0.59
CA VAL A 33 -11.05 0.42 0.60
C VAL A 33 -9.52 0.53 0.57
N ALA A 34 -9.00 1.70 0.93
CA ALA A 34 -7.58 1.98 1.08
C ALA A 34 -7.29 2.77 2.35
N GLY A 35 -6.08 2.69 2.88
CA GLY A 35 -5.67 3.39 4.11
C GLY A 35 -5.19 2.41 5.18
N SER A 36 -5.61 2.59 6.44
CA SER A 36 -5.07 1.81 7.57
C SER A 36 -3.56 1.91 7.67
N ILE A 37 -3.05 3.13 7.45
CA ILE A 37 -1.62 3.44 7.46
C ILE A 37 -1.27 3.71 8.92
N GLY A 38 -0.48 2.83 9.51
CA GLY A 38 -0.19 2.84 10.95
C GLY A 38 0.36 1.50 11.41
N VAL A 39 0.88 1.48 12.63
CA VAL A 39 1.46 0.28 13.25
C VAL A 39 0.81 0.08 14.61
N ALA A 40 0.47 -1.17 14.92
CA ALA A 40 -0.03 -1.55 16.22
C ALA A 40 0.71 -2.79 16.72
N LEU A 41 0.89 -2.88 18.04
CA LEU A 41 1.47 -4.02 18.72
C LEU A 41 0.54 -4.46 19.83
N THR A 42 0.32 -5.77 19.92
CA THR A 42 -0.26 -6.39 21.11
C THR A 42 0.86 -7.03 21.91
N ALA A 43 1.04 -6.59 23.15
CA ALA A 43 1.96 -7.18 24.10
C ALA A 43 1.19 -7.89 25.23
N ALA A 44 1.76 -8.97 25.74
CA ALA A 44 1.22 -9.71 26.87
C ALA A 44 2.31 -9.90 27.92
N ALA A 45 1.90 -9.92 29.19
CA ALA A 45 2.77 -10.24 30.31
C ALA A 45 2.10 -11.32 31.16
N HIS A 46 2.91 -12.21 31.74
CA HIS A 46 2.42 -13.22 32.66
C HIS A 46 2.00 -12.58 33.98
N VAL A 47 0.74 -12.73 34.36
CA VAL A 47 0.21 -12.23 35.65
C VAL A 47 0.18 -13.31 36.74
N GLN A 48 0.39 -14.58 36.37
CA GLN A 48 0.52 -15.74 37.26
C GLN A 48 1.47 -16.78 36.62
N PRO A 49 2.09 -17.69 37.41
CA PRO A 49 2.75 -18.89 36.88
C PRO A 49 1.79 -19.66 35.98
N GLY A 50 2.29 -20.23 34.88
CA GLY A 50 1.50 -20.68 33.73
C GLY A 50 0.26 -21.50 34.06
N ALA A 51 -0.77 -21.43 33.20
CA ALA A 51 -2.07 -22.07 33.42
C ALA A 51 -2.00 -23.61 33.60
N ASN A 52 -0.87 -24.24 33.26
CA ASN A 52 -0.57 -25.66 33.43
C ASN A 52 0.34 -25.95 34.64
N GLY A 53 0.61 -24.97 35.52
CA GLY A 53 1.50 -25.09 36.67
C GLY A 53 3.00 -24.89 36.37
N ALA A 54 3.37 -24.55 35.13
CA ALA A 54 4.76 -24.24 34.78
C ALA A 54 5.09 -22.75 34.97
N GLN A 55 6.08 -22.44 35.80
CA GLN A 55 6.60 -21.07 35.93
C GLN A 55 7.63 -20.79 34.83
N ILE A 56 7.44 -19.70 34.08
CA ILE A 56 8.38 -19.24 33.04
C ILE A 56 9.30 -18.19 33.65
N PHE A 57 10.62 -18.36 33.46
CA PHE A 57 11.64 -17.39 33.86
C PHE A 57 12.28 -16.80 32.61
N GLU A 58 11.99 -15.53 32.34
CA GLU A 58 12.55 -14.83 31.20
C GLU A 58 13.85 -14.12 31.59
N MET A 59 14.92 -14.43 30.87
CA MET A 59 16.25 -13.86 31.11
C MET A 59 16.78 -13.20 29.84
N SER A 60 17.48 -12.09 30.01
CA SER A 60 18.25 -11.40 28.98
C SER A 60 19.64 -11.06 29.52
N SER A 61 20.60 -10.84 28.63
CA SER A 61 21.92 -10.34 29.04
C SER A 61 21.77 -8.97 29.70
N ARG A 62 22.65 -8.65 30.66
CA ARG A 62 22.68 -7.38 31.44
C ARG A 62 22.50 -6.08 30.62
N HIS A 63 22.90 -6.06 29.35
CA HIS A 63 22.77 -4.92 28.43
C HIS A 63 21.84 -5.18 27.24
N ALA A 64 20.94 -6.16 27.32
CA ALA A 64 20.09 -6.61 26.21
C ALA A 64 18.60 -6.70 26.59
N ARG A 65 18.15 -5.88 27.55
CA ARG A 65 16.77 -5.87 28.04
C ARG A 65 15.74 -5.59 26.93
N THR A 66 16.12 -4.80 25.93
CA THR A 66 15.29 -4.46 24.76
C THR A 66 14.98 -5.65 23.84
N LYS A 67 15.66 -6.80 24.00
CA LYS A 67 15.30 -8.03 23.26
C LYS A 67 13.99 -8.65 23.74
N ARG A 68 13.61 -8.37 25.00
CA ARG A 68 12.40 -8.87 25.65
C ARG A 68 11.87 -7.78 26.60
N PRO A 69 11.35 -6.67 26.05
CA PRO A 69 10.78 -5.63 26.86
C PRO A 69 9.52 -6.15 27.56
N ASP A 70 9.51 -6.05 28.89
CA ASP A 70 8.38 -6.49 29.71
C ASP A 70 7.30 -5.39 29.76
N ALA A 71 6.18 -5.61 29.08
CA ALA A 71 5.06 -4.68 29.00
C ALA A 71 4.37 -4.41 30.36
N SER A 72 4.61 -5.25 31.38
CA SER A 72 4.15 -4.96 32.75
C SER A 72 4.97 -3.84 33.43
N THR A 73 6.18 -3.56 32.93
CA THR A 73 7.07 -2.52 33.44
C THR A 73 6.99 -1.22 32.63
N GLU A 74 7.28 -0.09 33.28
CA GLU A 74 7.35 1.21 32.60
C GLU A 74 8.45 1.24 31.53
N ALA A 75 9.64 0.74 31.86
CA ALA A 75 10.76 0.70 30.93
C ALA A 75 10.49 -0.18 29.70
N GLY A 76 9.78 -1.31 29.88
CA GLY A 76 9.38 -2.16 28.76
C GLY A 76 8.32 -1.51 27.87
N ARG A 77 7.29 -0.87 28.45
CA ARG A 77 6.30 -0.10 27.68
C ARG A 77 6.94 1.04 26.90
N ALA A 78 7.85 1.80 27.52
CA ALA A 78 8.55 2.88 26.86
C ALA A 78 9.39 2.39 25.66
N GLU A 79 10.07 1.25 25.79
CA GLU A 79 10.81 0.64 24.68
C GLU A 79 9.89 0.14 23.55
N LEU A 80 8.76 -0.48 23.90
CA LEU A 80 7.76 -0.92 22.92
C LEU A 80 7.16 0.27 22.16
N GLN A 81 6.83 1.36 22.86
CA GLN A 81 6.31 2.59 22.25
C GLN A 81 7.36 3.23 21.35
N ARG A 82 8.61 3.38 21.81
CA ARG A 82 9.72 3.88 20.98
C ARG A 82 9.83 3.11 19.66
N SER A 83 9.75 1.77 19.72
CA SER A 83 9.80 0.93 18.53
C SER A 83 8.56 1.08 17.62
N LEU A 84 7.37 1.30 18.17
CA LEU A 84 6.16 1.58 17.39
C LEU A 84 6.28 2.93 16.67
N ASP A 85 6.70 3.97 17.39
CA ASP A 85 6.85 5.33 16.85
C ASP A 85 7.87 5.35 15.70
N GLU A 86 8.98 4.61 15.83
CA GLU A 86 9.97 4.46 14.75
C GLU A 86 9.38 3.77 13.52
N ALA A 87 8.58 2.71 13.72
CA ALA A 87 7.96 1.99 12.62
C ALA A 87 6.85 2.82 11.95
N GLU A 88 6.05 3.54 12.71
CA GLU A 88 5.00 4.44 12.21
C GLU A 88 5.61 5.59 11.40
N ALA A 89 6.66 6.23 11.92
CA ALA A 89 7.36 7.31 11.22
C ALA A 89 7.93 6.84 9.88
N ALA A 90 8.47 5.62 9.82
CA ALA A 90 8.93 5.03 8.56
C ALA A 90 7.76 4.76 7.59
N PHE A 91 6.59 4.39 8.11
CA PHE A 91 5.42 4.01 7.32
C PHE A 91 4.73 5.19 6.66
N HIS A 92 4.39 6.21 7.41
CA HIS A 92 3.48 7.21 6.87
C HIS A 92 4.13 7.95 5.71
N ALA A 93 5.43 8.29 5.81
CA ALA A 93 6.11 9.26 4.94
C ALA A 93 5.29 10.56 4.71
N ILE A 94 4.24 10.76 5.50
CA ILE A 94 3.31 11.88 5.55
C ILE A 94 3.75 12.70 6.76
N PRO A 95 3.96 14.02 6.60
CA PRO A 95 4.25 14.88 7.74
C PRO A 95 3.16 14.78 8.80
N ALA A 96 3.53 14.78 10.09
CA ALA A 96 2.58 14.66 11.19
C ALA A 96 1.42 15.69 11.11
N ALA A 97 1.71 16.90 10.62
CA ALA A 97 0.72 17.96 10.41
C ALA A 97 -0.35 17.65 9.35
N GLU A 98 -0.10 16.70 8.44
CA GLU A 98 -1.03 16.28 7.40
C GLU A 98 -1.87 15.05 7.80
N LEU A 99 -1.55 14.39 8.92
CA LEU A 99 -2.19 13.13 9.32
C LEU A 99 -3.69 13.28 9.52
N ALA A 100 -4.14 14.33 10.20
CA ALA A 100 -5.57 14.56 10.42
C ALA A 100 -6.34 14.66 9.10
N ALA A 101 -5.87 15.51 8.19
CA ALA A 101 -6.50 15.74 6.90
C ALA A 101 -6.51 14.47 6.02
N ARG A 102 -5.42 13.69 6.02
CA ARG A 102 -5.28 12.52 5.14
C ARG A 102 -5.86 11.24 5.71
N LEU A 103 -5.82 11.06 7.02
CA LEU A 103 -5.99 9.74 7.64
C LEU A 103 -6.91 9.71 8.86
N SER A 104 -7.39 10.85 9.37
CA SER A 104 -8.31 10.88 10.52
C SER A 104 -9.78 11.02 10.10
N VAL A 105 -10.68 10.40 10.86
CA VAL A 105 -12.15 10.57 10.73
C VAL A 105 -12.72 11.61 11.70
N THR A 106 -11.91 12.11 12.64
CA THR A 106 -12.32 13.02 13.74
C THR A 106 -11.59 14.36 13.69
N ASP A 107 -10.72 14.57 12.71
CA ASP A 107 -9.73 15.67 12.65
C ASP A 107 -8.66 15.62 13.76
N ASP A 108 -8.68 14.59 14.63
CA ASP A 108 -7.59 14.33 15.57
C ASP A 108 -6.48 13.53 14.87
N PRO A 109 -5.22 14.00 14.83
CA PRO A 109 -4.11 13.23 14.29
C PRO A 109 -3.84 11.90 15.02
N GLN A 110 -4.29 11.74 16.28
CA GLN A 110 -4.21 10.46 17.00
C GLN A 110 -5.10 9.37 16.38
N ASP A 111 -6.15 9.76 15.65
CA ASP A 111 -6.98 8.86 14.86
C ASP A 111 -6.45 8.70 13.40
N GLY A 112 -5.20 9.09 13.16
CA GLY A 112 -4.53 9.21 11.85
C GLY A 112 -4.17 7.90 11.15
N ALA A 113 -4.97 6.84 11.32
CA ALA A 113 -4.76 5.52 10.72
C ALA A 113 -6.07 4.92 10.15
N ALA A 114 -7.06 5.74 9.80
CA ALA A 114 -8.32 5.23 9.28
C ALA A 114 -8.19 4.67 7.85
N ALA A 115 -9.19 3.88 7.46
CA ALA A 115 -9.35 3.37 6.10
C ALA A 115 -10.60 3.97 5.45
N PHE A 116 -10.51 4.25 4.15
CA PHE A 116 -11.52 4.99 3.42
C PHE A 116 -11.95 4.27 2.15
N ARG A 117 -13.23 4.42 1.82
CA ARG A 117 -13.77 3.98 0.53
C ARG A 117 -13.24 4.89 -0.59
N ALA A 118 -13.26 4.39 -1.82
CA ALA A 118 -12.65 5.02 -3.00
C ALA A 118 -12.85 6.54 -3.13
N ALA A 119 -14.08 7.05 -3.02
CA ALA A 119 -14.34 8.49 -3.16
C ALA A 119 -13.58 9.32 -2.11
N GLU A 120 -13.57 8.85 -0.87
CA GLU A 120 -12.92 9.55 0.22
C GLU A 120 -11.40 9.39 0.21
N ALA A 121 -10.92 8.19 -0.13
CA ALA A 121 -9.50 7.95 -0.36
C ALA A 121 -8.94 8.90 -1.43
N ILE A 122 -9.69 9.15 -2.52
CA ILE A 122 -9.28 10.12 -3.55
C ILE A 122 -9.28 11.56 -3.01
N ARG A 123 -10.34 11.99 -2.32
CA ARG A 123 -10.40 13.34 -1.71
C ARG A 123 -9.23 13.62 -0.76
N ARG A 124 -8.77 12.59 -0.06
CA ARG A 124 -7.65 12.65 0.90
C ARG A 124 -6.28 12.44 0.28
N GLY A 125 -6.21 12.25 -1.04
CA GLY A 125 -4.95 12.04 -1.76
C GLY A 125 -4.30 10.67 -1.51
N LEU A 126 -5.10 9.66 -1.16
CA LEU A 126 -4.66 8.27 -1.00
C LEU A 126 -4.81 7.44 -2.29
N ALA A 127 -5.57 7.93 -3.26
CA ALA A 127 -5.72 7.29 -4.56
C ALA A 127 -6.03 8.33 -5.64
N ASP A 128 -5.83 7.97 -6.90
CA ASP A 128 -5.96 8.92 -8.02
C ASP A 128 -7.35 8.89 -8.66
N ARG A 129 -7.96 7.70 -8.78
CA ARG A 129 -9.24 7.53 -9.48
C ARG A 129 -9.97 6.24 -9.12
N THR A 130 -11.24 6.19 -9.51
CA THR A 130 -12.07 4.98 -9.46
C THR A 130 -12.29 4.43 -10.87
N GLU A 131 -12.07 3.13 -11.07
CA GLU A 131 -12.36 2.42 -12.33
C GLU A 131 -12.85 1.00 -12.07
N THR A 132 -13.62 0.40 -12.97
CA THR A 132 -13.82 -1.05 -12.93
C THR A 132 -12.52 -1.76 -13.32
N ARG A 133 -12.33 -3.00 -12.85
CA ARG A 133 -11.15 -3.80 -13.21
C ARG A 133 -10.97 -3.95 -14.73
N ALA A 134 -12.08 -4.13 -15.46
CA ALA A 134 -12.05 -4.23 -16.92
C ALA A 134 -11.57 -2.93 -17.59
N ALA A 135 -12.08 -1.78 -17.14
CA ALA A 135 -11.68 -0.47 -17.66
C ALA A 135 -10.19 -0.19 -17.40
N PHE A 136 -9.68 -0.54 -16.21
CA PHE A 136 -8.27 -0.41 -15.86
C PHE A 136 -7.36 -1.15 -16.85
N TYR A 137 -7.59 -2.45 -17.07
CA TYR A 137 -6.78 -3.23 -17.98
C TYR A 137 -6.91 -2.78 -19.44
N ALA A 138 -8.13 -2.42 -19.88
CA ALA A 138 -8.35 -1.87 -21.21
C ALA A 138 -7.53 -0.60 -21.43
N ARG A 139 -7.53 0.32 -20.47
CA ARG A 139 -6.75 1.57 -20.52
C ARG A 139 -5.25 1.33 -20.55
N LEU A 140 -4.73 0.44 -19.70
CA LEU A 140 -3.30 0.12 -19.69
C LEU A 140 -2.85 -0.54 -20.99
N THR A 141 -3.65 -1.47 -21.52
CA THR A 141 -3.37 -2.15 -22.79
C THR A 141 -3.38 -1.16 -23.96
N ALA A 142 -4.33 -0.23 -23.99
CA ALA A 142 -4.38 0.82 -25.02
C ALA A 142 -3.16 1.76 -24.97
N ARG A 143 -2.61 2.01 -23.78
CA ARG A 143 -1.40 2.84 -23.60
C ARG A 143 -0.12 2.14 -24.01
N THR A 144 -0.04 0.82 -23.85
CA THR A 144 1.14 0.01 -24.18
C THR A 144 1.07 -0.66 -25.53
N ALA A 145 -0.08 -0.57 -26.22
CA ALA A 145 -0.25 -1.12 -27.55
C ALA A 145 0.82 -0.55 -28.50
N PRO A 146 1.52 -1.41 -29.26
CA PRO A 146 2.51 -0.95 -30.21
C PRO A 146 1.81 -0.02 -31.21
N LYS A 147 2.39 1.18 -31.43
CA LYS A 147 1.89 2.09 -32.47
C LYS A 147 1.77 1.30 -33.77
N SER A 148 0.58 1.34 -34.36
CA SER A 148 0.35 0.84 -35.72
C SER A 148 1.45 1.38 -36.62
N ARG A 149 2.36 0.50 -37.06
CA ARG A 149 3.35 0.86 -38.06
C ARG A 149 2.61 0.94 -39.37
N SER A 150 2.40 2.15 -39.89
CA SER A 150 1.99 2.29 -41.28
C SER A 150 2.98 1.51 -42.14
N PRO A 151 2.50 0.66 -43.07
CA PRO A 151 3.40 -0.04 -43.97
C PRO A 151 4.29 0.97 -44.67
N SER A 152 5.59 0.68 -44.78
CA SER A 152 6.49 1.59 -45.48
C SER A 152 5.96 1.82 -46.89
N ARG A 153 6.06 3.05 -47.42
CA ARG A 153 5.58 3.37 -48.78
C ARG A 153 6.12 2.37 -49.82
N ALA A 154 7.35 1.90 -49.64
CA ALA A 154 7.97 0.88 -50.48
C ALA A 154 7.29 -0.50 -50.38
N PHE A 155 6.90 -0.92 -49.17
CA PHE A 155 6.17 -2.18 -48.96
C PHE A 155 4.75 -2.10 -49.51
N ALA A 156 4.06 -0.97 -49.29
CA ALA A 156 2.73 -0.73 -49.84
C ALA A 156 2.74 -0.72 -51.38
N ALA A 157 3.73 -0.08 -52.01
CA ALA A 157 3.90 -0.08 -53.45
C ALA A 157 4.17 -1.47 -54.02
N ARG A 158 5.04 -2.27 -53.37
CA ARG A 158 5.29 -3.67 -53.77
C ARG A 158 4.04 -4.55 -53.62
N ALA A 159 3.29 -4.41 -52.54
CA ALA A 159 2.05 -5.15 -52.32
C ALA A 159 0.96 -4.78 -53.35
N ALA A 160 0.86 -3.50 -53.73
CA ALA A 160 -0.05 -3.04 -54.79
C ALA A 160 0.35 -3.60 -56.15
N ALA A 161 1.64 -3.56 -56.50
CA ALA A 161 2.15 -4.13 -57.74
C ALA A 161 1.91 -5.66 -57.82
N ALA A 162 2.17 -6.40 -56.73
CA ALA A 162 1.91 -7.84 -56.68
C ALA A 162 0.42 -8.19 -56.84
N LYS A 163 -0.49 -7.38 -56.27
CA LYS A 163 -1.94 -7.55 -56.46
C LYS A 163 -2.40 -7.24 -57.88
N ALA A 164 -1.75 -6.30 -58.57
CA ALA A 164 -2.06 -6.00 -59.97
C ALA A 164 -1.67 -7.16 -60.90
N VAL A 165 -0.50 -7.76 -60.67
CA VAL A 165 -0.03 -8.93 -61.42
C VAL A 165 -0.87 -10.19 -61.13
N ALA A 166 -1.39 -10.36 -59.91
CA ALA A 166 -2.26 -11.50 -59.57
C ALA A 166 -3.68 -11.41 -60.15
N ARG A 167 -4.05 -10.30 -60.80
CA ARG A 167 -5.37 -10.05 -61.39
C ARG A 167 -5.36 -10.04 -62.92
N SER A 168 -4.19 -10.19 -63.54
CA SER A 168 -3.98 -10.37 -64.99
C SER A 168 -3.77 -11.85 -65.30
#